data_AF-A0A430FAH0-F1
#
_entry.id   AF-A0A430FAH0-F1
#
_cell.length_a   1.000
_cell.length_b   1.000
_cell.length_c   1.000
_cell.angle_alpha   90.00
_cell.angle_beta   90.00
_cell.angle_gamma   90.00
#
_symmetry.space_group_name_H-M   'P 1'
#
loop_
_entity.id
_entity.type
_entity.pdbx_description
1 polymer ?
#
loop_
_entity_poly.entity_id
_entity_poly.type
_entity_poly.pdbx_seq_one_letter_code
_entity_poly.pdbx_strand_id
1 'polypeptide(L)'
;MGRPYSVMFRVSETLWLTTVGGEDTSTRARTRARLRGQARAVWRRALVSGAYPVRRFVLLVLVGGRSESPVLAAETLKPLIDAGTDEGVWPDDDPEHRIMTAYARDPRPMSGRGALIHMVVFPAPDHWRGAHARRWLMGSAGRDVRGVLPVLDVPDAGWLTSNMRLPAGERRARQSMVMGLAAPLWRRFGSPGPHVGVVASVGYPDPRYWGDPDNTAETLTAMYGAGVALGRVPPVPDLFAFVLDPDRCEPRHHHVALCAYSLPEGYMPLSAMLADPPM
;
A
#
# COMPACT_ATOMS: atom_id res chain seq x y z
N MET A 1 -18.18 1.82 17.82
CA MET A 1 -17.19 2.03 16.75
C MET A 1 -17.49 3.35 16.07
N GLY A 2 -16.49 4.17 15.74
CA GLY A 2 -16.73 5.47 15.13
C GLY A 2 -17.02 5.37 13.62
N ARG A 3 -17.54 6.44 13.02
CA ARG A 3 -17.78 6.50 11.57
C ARG A 3 -16.47 6.77 10.81
N PRO A 4 -16.27 6.21 9.59
CA PRO A 4 -15.12 6.57 8.77
C PRO A 4 -15.04 8.08 8.56
N TYR A 5 -13.81 8.60 8.51
CA TYR A 5 -13.54 10.00 8.20
C TYR A 5 -12.40 10.09 7.20
N SER A 6 -12.20 11.27 6.61
CA SER A 6 -11.16 11.44 5.60
C SER A 6 -10.44 12.76 5.71
N VAL A 7 -9.19 12.76 5.25
CA VAL A 7 -8.33 13.94 5.16
C VAL A 7 -7.73 14.03 3.77
N MET A 8 -7.38 15.25 3.36
CA MET A 8 -6.86 15.52 2.03
C MET A 8 -5.52 16.25 2.12
N PHE A 9 -4.52 15.72 1.45
CA PHE A 9 -3.19 16.32 1.33
C PHE A 9 -2.97 16.75 -0.11
N ARG A 10 -2.38 17.94 -0.28
CA ARG A 10 -1.85 18.40 -1.56
C ARG A 10 -0.34 18.21 -1.53
N VAL A 11 0.17 17.41 -2.46
CA VAL A 11 1.62 17.13 -2.58
C VAL A 11 2.12 17.79 -3.85
N SER A 12 3.13 18.65 -3.74
CA SER A 12 3.75 19.27 -4.91
C SER A 12 4.60 18.26 -5.68
N GLU A 13 4.84 18.52 -6.97
CA GLU A 13 5.71 17.67 -7.81
C GLU A 13 7.11 17.50 -7.21
N THR A 14 7.64 18.54 -6.57
CA THR A 14 8.96 18.54 -5.91
C THR A 14 9.04 17.68 -4.65
N LEU A 15 7.90 17.27 -4.10
CA LEU A 15 7.83 16.40 -2.92
C LEU A 15 7.32 14.99 -3.26
N TRP A 16 7.06 14.72 -4.55
CA TRP A 16 6.58 13.42 -5.00
C TRP A 16 7.73 12.40 -5.03
N LEU A 17 7.62 11.37 -4.19
CA LEU A 17 8.52 10.22 -4.15
C LEU A 17 7.78 8.97 -4.60
N THR A 18 8.46 8.10 -5.35
CA THR A 18 7.91 6.81 -5.77
C THR A 18 8.77 5.64 -5.32
N THR A 19 8.19 4.44 -5.29
CA THR A 19 8.92 3.19 -4.98
C THR A 19 10.01 2.86 -6.01
N VAL A 20 9.92 3.40 -7.22
CA VAL A 20 10.90 3.24 -8.30
C VAL A 20 11.76 4.49 -8.52
N GLY A 21 11.69 5.45 -7.59
CA GLY A 21 12.43 6.71 -7.62
C GLY A 21 13.94 6.51 -7.54
N GLY A 22 14.68 7.37 -8.23
CA GLY A 22 16.14 7.34 -8.31
C GLY A 22 16.85 8.30 -7.35
N GLU A 23 16.11 8.93 -6.44
CA GLU A 23 16.65 9.93 -5.52
C GLU A 23 17.69 9.32 -4.58
N ASP A 24 18.74 10.08 -4.27
CA ASP A 24 19.70 9.70 -3.25
C ASP A 24 19.07 9.70 -1.85
N THR A 25 19.72 9.01 -0.92
CA THR A 25 19.23 8.82 0.46
C THR A 25 19.04 10.14 1.20
N SER A 26 19.87 11.16 0.95
CA SER A 26 19.80 12.46 1.60
C SER A 26 18.62 13.28 1.09
N THR A 27 18.39 13.29 -0.22
CA THR A 27 17.28 13.97 -0.88
C THR A 27 15.97 13.37 -0.42
N ARG A 28 15.88 12.05 -0.44
CA ARG A 28 14.72 11.29 0.04
C ARG A 28 14.42 11.58 1.52
N ALA A 29 15.43 11.62 2.38
CA ALA A 29 15.26 11.97 3.80
C ALA A 29 14.73 13.40 4.00
N ARG A 30 15.30 14.39 3.29
CA ARG A 30 14.83 15.78 3.34
C ARG A 30 13.39 15.93 2.85
N THR A 31 13.03 15.27 1.74
CA THR A 31 11.68 15.28 1.20
C THR A 31 10.67 14.67 2.16
N ARG A 32 11.00 13.51 2.76
CA ARG A 32 10.17 12.87 3.80
C ARG A 32 9.95 13.77 5.02
N ALA A 33 10.99 14.43 5.51
CA ALA A 33 10.86 15.36 6.64
C ALA A 33 9.92 16.53 6.33
N ARG A 34 10.01 17.09 5.11
CA ARG A 34 9.10 18.15 4.64
C ARG A 34 7.65 17.69 4.53
N LEU A 35 7.42 16.51 3.93
CA LEU A 35 6.09 15.89 3.84
C LEU A 35 5.48 15.66 5.22
N ARG A 36 6.25 15.09 6.15
CA ARG A 36 5.81 14.83 7.53
C ARG A 36 5.42 16.13 8.24
N GLY A 37 6.23 17.17 8.11
CA GLY A 37 5.92 18.50 8.66
C GLY A 37 4.63 19.12 8.10
N GLN A 38 4.38 19.00 6.80
CA GLN A 38 3.13 19.47 6.17
C GLN A 38 1.91 18.65 6.64
N ALA A 39 2.07 17.32 6.71
CA ALA A 39 1.01 16.40 7.09
C ALA A 39 0.54 16.59 8.53
N ARG A 40 1.45 16.90 9.46
CA ARG A 40 1.13 17.22 10.86
C ARG A 40 0.09 18.32 10.98
N ALA A 41 0.18 19.37 10.16
CA ALA A 41 -0.80 20.46 10.15
C ALA A 41 -2.18 20.01 9.64
N VAL A 42 -2.21 19.11 8.64
CA VAL A 42 -3.45 18.54 8.10
C VAL A 42 -4.14 17.68 9.15
N TRP A 43 -3.40 16.80 9.84
CA TRP A 43 -3.95 15.97 10.91
C TRP A 43 -4.46 16.77 12.09
N ARG A 44 -3.71 17.76 12.58
CA ARG A 44 -4.19 18.67 13.64
C ARG A 44 -5.50 19.35 13.26
N ARG A 45 -5.59 19.86 12.03
CA ARG A 45 -6.82 20.50 11.54
C ARG A 45 -7.97 19.50 11.46
N ALA A 46 -7.71 18.26 11.03
CA ALA A 46 -8.72 17.22 10.96
C ALA A 46 -9.30 16.89 12.35
N LEU A 47 -8.44 16.75 13.37
CA LEU A 47 -8.87 16.52 14.76
C LEU A 47 -9.75 17.66 15.28
N VAL A 48 -9.34 18.92 15.04
CA VAL A 48 -10.16 20.11 15.37
C VAL A 48 -11.50 20.10 14.61
N SER A 49 -11.54 19.52 13.42
CA SER A 49 -12.74 19.46 12.56
C SER A 49 -13.62 18.22 12.81
N GLY A 50 -13.34 17.44 13.86
CA GLY A 50 -14.17 16.29 14.26
C GLY A 50 -13.64 14.92 13.84
N ALA A 51 -12.45 14.82 13.24
CA ALA A 51 -11.73 13.55 13.23
C ALA A 51 -11.39 13.14 14.68
N TYR A 52 -11.21 11.86 14.91
CA TYR A 52 -11.01 11.33 16.27
C TYR A 52 -9.93 10.24 16.26
N PRO A 53 -9.26 10.02 17.41
CA PRO A 53 -8.26 8.97 17.53
C PRO A 53 -8.86 7.58 17.29
N VAL A 54 -8.15 6.75 16.52
CA VAL A 54 -8.50 5.35 16.24
C VAL A 54 -7.41 4.43 16.75
N ARG A 55 -7.81 3.29 17.32
CA ARG A 55 -6.85 2.29 17.82
C ARG A 55 -6.50 1.26 16.76
N ARG A 56 -7.51 0.70 16.09
CA ARG A 56 -7.33 -0.17 14.93
C ARG A 56 -8.05 0.40 13.73
N PHE A 57 -7.43 0.34 12.57
CA PHE A 57 -7.96 0.98 11.38
C PHE A 57 -7.43 0.38 10.08
N VAL A 58 -8.25 0.52 9.04
CA VAL A 58 -7.86 0.37 7.64
C VAL A 58 -7.70 1.76 7.03
N LEU A 59 -6.68 1.96 6.20
CA LEU A 59 -6.56 3.12 5.34
C LEU A 59 -6.96 2.78 3.91
N LEU A 60 -7.82 3.61 3.32
CA LEU A 60 -7.94 3.72 1.86
C LEU A 60 -7.28 5.03 1.42
N VAL A 61 -6.36 4.93 0.49
CA VAL A 61 -5.62 6.05 -0.10
C VAL A 61 -6.03 6.18 -1.56
N LEU A 62 -6.73 7.27 -1.88
CA LEU A 62 -7.03 7.65 -3.25
C LEU A 62 -5.98 8.65 -3.74
N VAL A 63 -5.32 8.32 -4.85
CA VAL A 63 -4.26 9.13 -5.46
C VAL A 63 -4.79 9.78 -6.75
N GLY A 64 -4.89 11.11 -6.74
CA GLY A 64 -5.33 11.92 -7.87
C GLY A 64 -4.19 12.74 -8.50
N GLY A 65 -4.37 13.11 -9.77
CA GLY A 65 -3.43 13.99 -10.49
C GLY A 65 -2.18 13.31 -11.05
N ARG A 66 -2.08 11.98 -10.96
CA ARG A 66 -0.94 11.17 -11.41
C ARG A 66 -1.41 10.08 -12.37
N SER A 67 -0.65 9.80 -13.43
CA SER A 67 -1.01 8.75 -14.40
C SER A 67 -0.47 7.38 -13.99
N GLU A 68 0.64 7.34 -13.26
CA GLU A 68 1.23 6.10 -12.77
C GLU A 68 0.33 5.36 -11.76
N SER A 69 0.70 4.12 -11.45
CA SER A 69 -0.05 3.29 -10.50
C SER A 69 -0.05 3.91 -9.08
N PRO A 70 -1.22 4.02 -8.41
CA PRO A 70 -1.33 4.61 -7.06
C PRO A 70 -0.40 4.00 -6.01
N VAL A 71 -0.13 2.69 -6.09
CA VAL A 71 0.77 2.00 -5.15
C VAL A 71 2.20 2.52 -5.18
N LEU A 72 2.65 3.08 -6.32
CA LEU A 72 3.98 3.66 -6.42
C LEU A 72 4.15 4.87 -5.49
N ALA A 73 3.05 5.49 -5.07
CA ALA A 73 3.05 6.60 -4.12
C ALA A 73 3.37 6.19 -2.68
N ALA A 74 3.52 4.90 -2.35
CA ALA A 74 3.77 4.42 -0.99
C ALA A 74 4.90 5.19 -0.29
N GLU A 75 5.94 5.56 -1.04
CA GLU A 75 7.06 6.34 -0.51
C GLU A 75 6.75 7.80 -0.18
N THR A 76 5.79 8.41 -0.88
CA THR A 76 5.19 9.70 -0.52
C THR A 76 4.26 9.55 0.69
N LEU A 77 3.52 8.44 0.77
CA LEU A 77 2.49 8.24 1.78
C LEU A 77 3.05 7.99 3.18
N LYS A 78 4.15 7.25 3.29
CA LYS A 78 4.76 6.92 4.59
C LYS A 78 4.89 8.13 5.53
N PRO A 79 5.55 9.25 5.16
CA PRO A 79 5.65 10.41 6.04
C PRO A 79 4.30 11.10 6.34
N LEU A 80 3.28 10.94 5.49
CA LEU A 80 1.94 11.47 5.76
C LEU A 80 1.22 10.64 6.84
N ILE A 81 1.43 9.32 6.83
CA ILE A 81 0.88 8.39 7.83
C ILE A 81 1.66 8.51 9.14
N ASP A 82 3.00 8.57 9.11
CA ASP A 82 3.82 8.81 10.29
C ASP A 82 3.37 10.08 11.06
N ALA A 83 2.97 11.13 10.33
CA ALA A 83 2.47 12.36 10.92
C ALA A 83 1.12 12.20 11.65
N GLY A 84 0.33 11.19 11.32
CA GLY A 84 -0.87 10.86 12.08
C GLY A 84 -0.54 10.30 13.45
N THR A 85 0.52 9.48 13.55
CA THR A 85 1.09 9.03 14.82
C THR A 85 1.60 10.22 15.64
N ASP A 86 2.37 11.13 15.01
CA ASP A 86 2.90 12.33 15.67
C ASP A 86 1.82 13.22 16.30
N GLU A 87 0.62 13.24 15.70
CA GLU A 87 -0.49 14.07 16.13
C GLU A 87 -1.55 13.29 16.94
N GLY A 88 -1.25 12.04 17.33
CA GLY A 88 -2.12 11.24 18.20
C GLY A 88 -3.43 10.77 17.53
N VAL A 89 -3.47 10.70 16.20
CA VAL A 89 -4.60 10.16 15.45
C VAL A 89 -4.70 8.64 15.66
N TRP A 90 -3.57 7.97 15.85
CA TRP A 90 -3.46 6.58 16.27
C TRP A 90 -2.20 6.38 17.11
N PRO A 91 -2.09 5.30 17.91
CA PRO A 91 -0.94 5.07 18.77
C PRO A 91 0.36 4.81 17.99
N ASP A 92 0.28 4.02 16.92
CA ASP A 92 1.38 3.73 16.00
C ASP A 92 0.85 3.39 14.61
N ASP A 93 1.72 3.35 13.59
CA ASP A 93 1.41 3.02 12.21
C ASP A 93 1.74 1.56 11.84
N ASP A 94 2.08 0.75 12.84
CA ASP A 94 2.42 -0.66 12.74
C ASP A 94 1.21 -1.57 12.42
N PRO A 95 1.44 -2.86 12.14
CA PRO A 95 0.35 -3.81 11.84
C PRO A 95 -0.57 -4.13 13.02
N GLU A 96 -0.21 -3.74 14.26
CA GLU A 96 -1.11 -3.88 15.40
C GLU A 96 -2.27 -2.89 15.26
N HIS A 97 -1.99 -1.67 14.80
CA HIS A 97 -2.94 -0.58 14.70
C HIS A 97 -3.47 -0.42 13.26
N ARG A 98 -2.57 -0.31 12.27
CA ARG A 98 -2.89 -0.22 10.84
C ARG A 98 -2.95 -1.62 10.22
N ILE A 99 -4.13 -2.20 10.18
CA ILE A 99 -4.31 -3.60 9.76
C ILE A 99 -4.22 -3.80 8.24
N MET A 100 -4.45 -2.72 7.46
CA MET A 100 -4.37 -2.72 6.00
C MET A 100 -4.24 -1.28 5.48
N THR A 101 -3.43 -1.11 4.43
CA THR A 101 -3.45 0.10 3.58
C THR A 101 -3.84 -0.32 2.18
N ALA A 102 -4.86 0.32 1.61
CA ALA A 102 -5.34 0.09 0.25
C ALA A 102 -5.12 1.34 -0.60
N TYR A 103 -4.56 1.18 -1.80
CA TYR A 103 -4.27 2.25 -2.74
C TYR A 103 -5.17 2.12 -3.95
N ALA A 104 -5.79 3.23 -4.36
CA ALA A 104 -6.59 3.29 -5.57
C ALA A 104 -6.45 4.66 -6.24
N ARG A 105 -6.90 4.74 -7.48
CA ARG A 105 -6.92 6.00 -8.23
C ARG A 105 -8.07 6.85 -7.72
N ASP A 106 -7.81 8.13 -7.48
CA ASP A 106 -8.88 9.10 -7.32
C ASP A 106 -9.44 9.42 -8.71
N PRO A 107 -10.72 9.12 -8.99
CA PRO A 107 -11.31 9.37 -10.31
C PRO A 107 -11.58 10.87 -10.57
N ARG A 108 -11.48 11.72 -9.54
CA ARG A 108 -11.80 13.14 -9.67
C ARG A 108 -10.75 13.84 -10.54
N PRO A 109 -11.18 14.64 -11.54
CA PRO A 109 -10.26 15.49 -12.28
C PRO A 109 -9.55 16.46 -11.34
N MET A 110 -8.23 16.58 -11.48
CA MET A 110 -7.46 17.53 -10.71
C MET A 110 -7.04 18.71 -11.58
N SER A 111 -7.36 19.93 -11.15
CA SER A 111 -6.83 21.16 -11.73
C SER A 111 -5.49 21.53 -11.06
N GLY A 112 -4.44 21.70 -11.85
CA GLY A 112 -3.12 22.15 -11.38
C GLY A 112 -2.05 21.06 -11.36
N ARG A 113 -0.84 21.43 -10.92
CA ARG A 113 0.34 20.54 -10.83
C ARG A 113 0.41 19.84 -9.48
N GLY A 114 1.02 18.65 -9.45
CA GLY A 114 1.23 17.85 -8.23
C GLY A 114 0.31 16.64 -8.11
N ALA A 115 0.03 16.23 -6.89
CA ALA A 115 -0.87 15.13 -6.57
C ALA A 115 -1.84 15.51 -5.44
N LEU A 116 -3.04 14.92 -5.49
CA LEU A 116 -4.01 14.97 -4.41
C LEU A 116 -4.06 13.60 -3.74
N ILE A 117 -3.83 13.56 -2.44
CA ILE A 117 -3.96 12.34 -1.65
C ILE A 117 -5.20 12.48 -0.78
N HIS A 118 -6.22 11.67 -1.03
CA HIS A 118 -7.39 11.57 -0.18
C HIS A 118 -7.29 10.29 0.63
N MET A 119 -7.05 10.44 1.94
CA MET A 119 -6.90 9.32 2.86
C MET A 119 -8.18 9.17 3.67
N VAL A 120 -8.79 8.00 3.60
CA VAL A 120 -10.00 7.63 4.34
C VAL A 120 -9.60 6.62 5.42
N VAL A 121 -9.93 6.96 6.66
CA VAL A 121 -9.68 6.15 7.84
C VAL A 121 -10.96 5.40 8.18
N PHE A 122 -10.90 4.08 8.13
CA PHE A 122 -11.96 3.19 8.57
C PHE A 122 -11.57 2.58 9.91
N PRO A 123 -12.19 2.97 11.03
CA PRO A 123 -11.99 2.27 12.30
C PRO A 123 -12.38 0.81 12.13
N ALA A 124 -11.61 -0.07 12.77
CA ALA A 124 -11.82 -1.50 12.73
C ALA A 124 -11.93 -2.08 14.15
N PRO A 125 -12.59 -3.24 14.30
CA PRO A 125 -12.64 -3.92 15.59
C PRO A 125 -11.28 -4.32 16.12
N ASP A 126 -11.17 -4.31 17.43
CA ASP A 126 -9.98 -4.67 18.20
C ASP A 126 -9.43 -6.08 17.90
N HIS A 127 -10.31 -6.99 17.47
CA HIS A 127 -9.95 -8.36 17.10
C HIS A 127 -9.57 -8.51 15.62
N TRP A 128 -9.81 -7.50 14.77
CA TRP A 128 -9.44 -7.57 13.36
C TRP A 128 -7.92 -7.60 13.18
N ARG A 129 -7.52 -8.32 12.14
CA ARG A 129 -6.14 -8.55 11.70
C ARG A 129 -6.13 -8.53 10.16
N GLY A 130 -4.95 -8.61 9.55
CA GLY A 130 -4.79 -8.62 8.08
C GLY A 130 -5.73 -9.60 7.36
N ALA A 131 -5.93 -10.81 7.89
CA ALA A 131 -6.85 -11.80 7.32
C ALA A 131 -8.33 -11.33 7.28
N HIS A 132 -8.78 -10.60 8.31
CA HIS A 132 -10.13 -10.04 8.37
C HIS A 132 -10.29 -8.93 7.33
N ALA A 133 -9.32 -8.00 7.28
CA ALA A 133 -9.31 -6.91 6.30
C ALA A 133 -9.23 -7.43 4.85
N ARG A 134 -8.41 -8.45 4.60
CA ARG A 134 -8.33 -9.15 3.31
C ARG A 134 -9.67 -9.76 2.92
N ARG A 135 -10.29 -10.53 3.81
CA ARG A 135 -11.59 -11.17 3.56
C ARG A 135 -12.66 -10.12 3.26
N TRP A 136 -12.68 -9.06 4.04
CA TRP A 136 -13.60 -7.95 3.87
C TRP A 136 -13.42 -7.27 2.50
N LEU A 137 -12.20 -6.88 2.15
CA LEU A 137 -11.90 -6.23 0.87
C LEU A 137 -12.24 -7.11 -0.32
N MET A 138 -11.80 -8.39 -0.29
CA MET A 138 -12.09 -9.33 -1.37
C MET A 138 -13.58 -9.67 -1.47
N GLY A 139 -14.30 -9.70 -0.34
CA GLY A 139 -15.74 -9.94 -0.33
C GLY A 139 -16.54 -8.89 -1.11
N SER A 140 -15.99 -7.68 -1.25
CA SER A 140 -16.61 -6.61 -2.03
C SER A 140 -16.52 -6.79 -3.55
N ALA A 141 -15.72 -7.75 -4.03
CA ALA A 141 -15.54 -8.04 -5.46
C ALA A 141 -16.68 -8.87 -6.07
N GLY A 142 -17.61 -9.39 -5.26
CA GLY A 142 -18.71 -10.24 -5.70
C GLY A 142 -18.38 -11.74 -5.66
N ARG A 143 -19.24 -12.57 -6.30
CA ARG A 143 -19.16 -14.05 -6.23
C ARG A 143 -18.36 -14.68 -7.37
N ASP A 144 -18.33 -14.05 -8.54
CA ASP A 144 -17.68 -14.59 -9.75
C ASP A 144 -16.27 -14.03 -9.92
N VAL A 145 -15.43 -14.26 -8.91
CA VAL A 145 -14.05 -13.75 -8.86
C VAL A 145 -13.09 -14.78 -9.43
N ARG A 146 -12.31 -14.39 -10.44
CA ARG A 146 -11.14 -15.13 -10.92
C ARG A 146 -9.90 -14.50 -10.35
N GLY A 147 -8.94 -15.31 -9.92
CA GLY A 147 -7.71 -14.78 -9.35
C GLY A 147 -6.53 -15.70 -9.50
N VAL A 148 -5.37 -15.14 -9.23
CA VAL A 148 -4.07 -15.79 -9.23
C VAL A 148 -3.36 -15.43 -7.94
N LEU A 149 -2.50 -16.32 -7.48
CA LEU A 149 -1.73 -16.13 -6.25
C LEU A 149 -0.26 -16.48 -6.52
N PRO A 150 0.51 -15.59 -7.16
CA PRO A 150 1.95 -15.72 -7.18
C PRO A 150 2.48 -15.53 -5.76
N VAL A 151 3.29 -16.48 -5.34
CA VAL A 151 3.91 -16.54 -4.02
C VAL A 151 5.41 -16.63 -4.22
N LEU A 152 6.16 -15.78 -3.54
CA LEU A 152 7.60 -15.67 -3.68
C LEU A 152 8.27 -15.62 -2.31
N ASP A 153 9.27 -16.47 -2.11
CA ASP A 153 10.22 -16.35 -1.02
C ASP A 153 11.41 -15.50 -1.47
N VAL A 154 11.52 -14.31 -0.93
CA VAL A 154 12.56 -13.33 -1.27
C VAL A 154 13.72 -13.49 -0.28
N PRO A 155 14.93 -13.86 -0.74
CA PRO A 155 16.09 -13.91 0.15
C PRO A 155 16.47 -12.49 0.60
N ASP A 156 17.12 -12.34 1.76
CA ASP A 156 17.58 -11.04 2.30
C ASP A 156 18.33 -10.17 1.27
N ALA A 157 19.10 -10.80 0.37
CA ALA A 157 19.83 -10.12 -0.69
C ALA A 157 18.92 -9.40 -1.71
N GLY A 158 17.72 -9.91 -1.94
CA GLY A 158 16.69 -9.30 -2.79
C GLY A 158 15.66 -8.48 -2.02
N TRP A 159 15.66 -8.55 -0.68
CA TRP A 159 14.70 -7.85 0.16
C TRP A 159 14.88 -6.33 0.08
N LEU A 160 13.78 -5.61 -0.15
CA LEU A 160 13.72 -4.16 -0.17
C LEU A 160 12.68 -3.65 0.81
N THR A 161 13.10 -2.70 1.65
CA THR A 161 12.18 -1.92 2.47
C THR A 161 12.51 -0.43 2.45
N SER A 162 11.48 0.38 2.69
CA SER A 162 11.54 1.83 2.80
C SER A 162 12.47 2.34 3.91
N ASN A 163 12.84 1.47 4.86
CA ASN A 163 13.73 1.76 5.99
C ASN A 163 15.21 1.61 5.62
N MET A 164 15.52 0.90 4.54
CA MET A 164 16.90 0.71 4.10
C MET A 164 17.47 1.99 3.48
N ARG A 165 18.73 2.31 3.84
CA ARG A 165 19.47 3.47 3.30
C ARG A 165 20.44 3.02 2.21
N LEU A 166 19.92 2.35 1.19
CA LEU A 166 20.72 1.83 0.08
C LEU A 166 20.92 2.89 -1.01
N PRO A 167 22.08 2.91 -1.70
CA PRO A 167 22.26 3.68 -2.92
C PRO A 167 21.25 3.28 -4.01
N ALA A 168 20.88 4.21 -4.88
CA ALA A 168 19.89 3.97 -5.95
C ALA A 168 20.28 2.83 -6.90
N GLY A 169 21.58 2.64 -7.17
CA GLY A 169 22.08 1.52 -7.97
C GLY A 169 21.80 0.16 -7.34
N GLU A 170 22.04 0.03 -6.03
CA GLU A 170 21.79 -1.21 -5.29
C GLU A 170 20.29 -1.51 -5.19
N ARG A 171 19.46 -0.48 -4.95
CA ARG A 171 17.99 -0.62 -4.95
C ARG A 171 17.48 -1.18 -6.27
N ARG A 172 17.92 -0.61 -7.40
CA ARG A 172 17.58 -1.10 -8.74
C ARG A 172 18.06 -2.53 -8.97
N ALA A 173 19.25 -2.90 -8.52
CA ALA A 173 19.75 -4.27 -8.65
C ALA A 173 18.85 -5.27 -7.90
N ARG A 174 18.42 -4.93 -6.67
CA ARG A 174 17.49 -5.78 -5.90
C ARG A 174 16.09 -5.84 -6.54
N GLN A 175 15.57 -4.73 -7.06
CA GLN A 175 14.30 -4.71 -7.79
C GLN A 175 14.35 -5.66 -9.00
N SER A 176 15.43 -5.59 -9.79
CA SER A 176 15.66 -6.49 -10.92
C SER A 176 15.76 -7.96 -10.50
N MET A 177 16.40 -8.25 -9.36
CA MET A 177 16.44 -9.61 -8.80
C MET A 177 15.03 -10.11 -8.47
N VAL A 178 14.22 -9.33 -7.75
CA VAL A 178 12.84 -9.69 -7.41
C VAL A 178 11.99 -9.90 -8.68
N MET A 179 12.13 -9.03 -9.68
CA MET A 179 11.45 -9.19 -10.98
C MET A 179 11.86 -10.50 -11.67
N GLY A 180 13.15 -10.84 -11.66
CA GLY A 180 13.67 -12.08 -12.23
C GLY A 180 13.12 -13.33 -11.54
N LEU A 181 13.02 -13.30 -10.21
CA LEU A 181 12.42 -14.38 -9.40
C LEU A 181 10.91 -14.51 -9.64
N ALA A 182 10.20 -13.39 -9.81
CA ALA A 182 8.76 -13.36 -10.00
C ALA A 182 8.31 -13.78 -11.41
N ALA A 183 9.13 -13.55 -12.44
CA ALA A 183 8.75 -13.78 -13.83
C ALA A 183 8.32 -15.24 -14.14
N PRO A 184 9.04 -16.30 -13.69
CA PRO A 184 8.59 -17.68 -13.87
C PRO A 184 7.23 -17.98 -13.23
N LEU A 185 6.93 -17.37 -12.07
CA LEU A 185 5.64 -17.53 -11.40
C LEU A 185 4.53 -16.94 -12.28
N TRP A 186 4.69 -15.70 -12.72
CA TRP A 186 3.71 -15.03 -13.58
C TRP A 186 3.48 -15.73 -14.92
N ARG A 187 4.48 -16.41 -15.49
CA ARG A 187 4.30 -17.20 -16.72
C ARG A 187 3.37 -18.40 -16.55
N ARG A 188 3.23 -18.93 -15.33
CA ARG A 188 2.38 -20.09 -15.02
C ARG A 188 0.91 -19.72 -14.83
N PHE A 189 0.61 -18.46 -14.58
CA PHE A 189 -0.73 -18.00 -14.26
C PHE A 189 -1.45 -17.41 -15.48
N GLY A 190 -2.78 -17.56 -15.50
CA GLY A 190 -3.65 -16.81 -16.40
C GLY A 190 -3.74 -15.33 -16.02
N SER A 191 -4.52 -14.56 -16.77
CA SER A 191 -4.82 -13.17 -16.41
C SER A 191 -6.15 -13.10 -15.63
N PRO A 192 -6.24 -12.33 -14.54
CA PRO A 192 -7.51 -12.03 -13.87
C PRO A 192 -8.45 -11.17 -14.73
N GLY A 193 -7.92 -10.49 -15.76
CA GLY A 193 -8.66 -9.55 -16.61
C GLY A 193 -8.13 -8.12 -16.52
N PRO A 194 -8.83 -7.15 -17.13
CA PRO A 194 -8.41 -5.76 -17.18
C PRO A 194 -8.65 -4.99 -15.87
N HIS A 195 -9.66 -5.39 -15.11
CA HIS A 195 -10.01 -4.79 -13.82
C HIS A 195 -9.51 -5.68 -12.69
N VAL A 196 -8.54 -5.19 -11.93
CA VAL A 196 -7.77 -6.02 -10.99
C VAL A 196 -7.65 -5.36 -9.63
N GLY A 197 -8.05 -6.11 -8.61
CA GLY A 197 -7.69 -5.86 -7.22
C GLY A 197 -6.50 -6.72 -6.83
N VAL A 198 -5.60 -6.17 -6.03
CA VAL A 198 -4.43 -6.88 -5.50
C VAL A 198 -4.44 -6.77 -3.98
N VAL A 199 -4.31 -7.90 -3.29
CA VAL A 199 -3.95 -7.92 -1.86
C VAL A 199 -2.57 -8.57 -1.73
N ALA A 200 -1.59 -7.75 -1.39
CA ALA A 200 -0.25 -8.18 -1.08
C ALA A 200 -0.14 -8.57 0.40
N SER A 201 0.23 -9.82 0.66
CA SER A 201 0.47 -10.35 2.00
C SER A 201 1.98 -10.49 2.22
N VAL A 202 2.45 -10.08 3.40
CA VAL A 202 3.89 -10.09 3.73
C VAL A 202 4.12 -10.83 5.03
N GLY A 203 4.92 -11.90 4.97
CA GLY A 203 5.44 -12.61 6.13
C GLY A 203 6.87 -12.19 6.46
N TYR A 204 7.21 -12.20 7.74
CA TYR A 204 8.56 -11.90 8.23
C TYR A 204 9.19 -13.12 8.92
N PRO A 205 10.54 -13.25 8.89
CA PRO A 205 11.24 -14.40 9.46
C PRO A 205 11.33 -14.39 11.00
N ASP A 206 11.33 -13.23 11.66
CA ASP A 206 11.35 -13.15 13.13
C ASP A 206 9.92 -13.04 13.69
N PRO A 207 9.43 -14.01 14.48
CA PRO A 207 8.08 -13.98 15.05
C PRO A 207 7.85 -12.87 16.09
N ARG A 208 8.91 -12.19 16.54
CA ARG A 208 8.84 -11.03 17.44
C ARG A 208 8.85 -9.71 16.69
N TYR A 209 9.08 -9.74 15.38
CA TYR A 209 9.13 -8.55 14.54
C TYR A 209 7.99 -8.56 13.52
N TRP A 210 6.97 -7.76 13.80
CA TRP A 210 5.91 -7.47 12.85
C TRP A 210 6.27 -6.19 12.09
N GLY A 211 7.09 -6.33 11.06
CA GLY A 211 7.40 -5.22 10.17
C GLY A 211 6.12 -4.70 9.51
N ASP A 212 6.02 -3.40 9.33
CA ASP A 212 4.91 -2.81 8.58
C ASP A 212 4.99 -3.24 7.09
N PRO A 213 3.97 -3.95 6.55
CA PRO A 213 3.92 -4.42 5.18
C PRO A 213 4.10 -3.33 4.12
N ASP A 214 3.63 -2.10 4.37
CA ASP A 214 3.76 -0.99 3.43
C ASP A 214 5.23 -0.62 3.20
N ASN A 215 6.11 -0.87 4.17
CA ASN A 215 7.54 -0.65 3.99
C ASN A 215 8.11 -1.49 2.85
N THR A 216 7.44 -2.57 2.46
CA THR A 216 7.89 -3.53 1.45
C THR A 216 7.34 -3.20 0.06
N ALA A 217 6.70 -2.03 -0.11
CA ALA A 217 6.10 -1.60 -1.36
C ALA A 217 7.05 -1.70 -2.56
N GLU A 218 8.34 -1.46 -2.39
CA GLU A 218 9.33 -1.66 -3.46
C GLU A 218 9.48 -3.13 -3.89
N THR A 219 9.54 -4.05 -2.93
CA THR A 219 9.58 -5.50 -3.22
C THR A 219 8.31 -5.92 -3.94
N LEU A 220 7.14 -5.52 -3.42
CA LEU A 220 5.85 -5.93 -3.96
C LEU A 220 5.55 -5.30 -5.32
N THR A 221 5.95 -4.04 -5.54
CA THR A 221 5.80 -3.38 -6.86
C THR A 221 6.78 -3.95 -7.89
N ALA A 222 7.98 -4.39 -7.50
CA ALA A 222 8.87 -5.16 -8.38
C ALA A 222 8.26 -6.52 -8.75
N MET A 223 7.73 -7.27 -7.76
CA MET A 223 7.06 -8.54 -7.99
C MET A 223 5.84 -8.39 -8.91
N TYR A 224 4.99 -7.38 -8.69
CA TYR A 224 3.84 -7.08 -9.55
C TYR A 224 4.28 -6.61 -10.95
N GLY A 225 5.33 -5.79 -11.02
CA GLY A 225 5.91 -5.27 -12.25
C GLY A 225 6.38 -6.36 -13.22
N ALA A 226 6.84 -7.51 -12.72
CA ALA A 226 7.13 -8.69 -13.55
C ALA A 226 5.88 -9.22 -14.27
N GLY A 227 4.72 -9.23 -13.60
CA GLY A 227 3.44 -9.61 -14.19
C GLY A 227 2.98 -8.61 -15.25
N VAL A 228 3.16 -7.31 -14.98
CA VAL A 228 2.89 -6.22 -15.94
C VAL A 228 3.76 -6.37 -17.20
N ALA A 229 5.06 -6.58 -17.04
CA ALA A 229 6.00 -6.75 -18.15
C ALA A 229 5.67 -7.96 -19.04
N LEU A 230 5.02 -8.97 -18.48
CA LEU A 230 4.56 -10.17 -19.20
C LEU A 230 3.11 -10.06 -19.72
N GLY A 231 2.45 -8.91 -19.52
CA GLY A 231 1.05 -8.70 -19.95
C GLY A 231 0.02 -9.55 -19.19
N ARG A 232 0.34 -9.99 -17.96
CA ARG A 232 -0.55 -10.86 -17.16
C ARG A 232 -1.52 -10.08 -16.29
N VAL A 233 -1.15 -8.87 -15.90
CA VAL A 233 -1.93 -7.95 -15.06
C VAL A 233 -1.76 -6.53 -15.58
N PRO A 234 -2.72 -5.61 -15.35
CA PRO A 234 -2.63 -4.25 -15.85
C PRO A 234 -1.53 -3.46 -15.12
N PRO A 235 -0.87 -2.48 -15.78
CA PRO A 235 0.13 -1.62 -15.13
C PRO A 235 -0.46 -0.79 -13.98
N VAL A 236 -1.76 -0.50 -14.04
CA VAL A 236 -2.53 0.20 -13.01
C VAL A 236 -3.66 -0.72 -12.58
N PRO A 237 -3.56 -1.42 -11.44
CA PRO A 237 -4.70 -2.09 -10.84
C PRO A 237 -5.69 -1.05 -10.29
N ASP A 238 -6.97 -1.41 -10.23
CA ASP A 238 -8.02 -0.56 -9.65
C ASP A 238 -7.84 -0.42 -8.12
N LEU A 239 -7.19 -1.42 -7.51
CA LEU A 239 -6.93 -1.48 -6.09
C LEU A 239 -5.65 -2.27 -5.79
N PHE A 240 -4.80 -1.76 -4.91
CA PHE A 240 -3.63 -2.50 -4.40
C PHE A 240 -3.55 -2.32 -2.89
N ALA A 241 -3.67 -3.40 -2.13
CA ALA A 241 -3.65 -3.37 -0.68
C ALA A 241 -2.49 -4.17 -0.09
N PHE A 242 -2.06 -3.77 1.10
CA PHE A 242 -1.01 -4.43 1.88
C PHE A 242 -1.62 -4.97 3.17
N VAL A 243 -1.31 -6.22 3.50
CA VAL A 243 -1.66 -6.84 4.78
C VAL A 243 -0.48 -7.64 5.31
N LEU A 244 -0.45 -7.78 6.62
CA LEU A 244 0.49 -8.66 7.28
C LEU A 244 0.01 -10.11 7.14
N ASP A 245 0.92 -10.98 6.70
CA ASP A 245 0.72 -12.43 6.72
C ASP A 245 1.16 -12.97 8.09
N PRO A 246 0.30 -13.69 8.84
CA PRO A 246 0.68 -14.30 10.10
C PRO A 246 1.62 -15.51 9.94
N ASP A 247 1.72 -16.06 8.72
CA ASP A 247 2.49 -17.28 8.47
C ASP A 247 4.01 -17.03 8.51
N ARG A 248 4.73 -18.06 8.98
CA ARG A 248 6.16 -18.00 9.24
C ARG A 248 6.96 -18.09 7.95
N CYS A 249 8.04 -17.32 7.88
CA CYS A 249 9.05 -17.46 6.83
C CYS A 249 10.27 -18.22 7.37
N GLU A 250 10.99 -18.90 6.48
CA GLU A 250 12.29 -19.46 6.82
C GLU A 250 13.28 -18.34 7.21
N PRO A 251 14.25 -18.60 8.12
CA PRO A 251 15.26 -17.61 8.46
C PRO A 251 16.00 -17.07 7.22
N ARG A 252 16.18 -15.74 7.13
CA ARG A 252 16.79 -15.01 5.99
C ARG A 252 15.97 -15.00 4.68
N HIS A 253 14.71 -15.40 4.78
CA HIS A 253 13.74 -15.33 3.70
C HIS A 253 12.51 -14.53 4.15
N HIS A 254 11.95 -13.79 3.21
CA HIS A 254 10.73 -13.02 3.38
C HIS A 254 9.66 -13.55 2.44
N HIS A 255 8.52 -13.95 2.98
CA HIS A 255 7.42 -14.46 2.19
C HIS A 255 6.57 -13.30 1.68
N VAL A 256 6.33 -13.26 0.38
CA VAL A 256 5.39 -12.30 -0.22
C VAL A 256 4.43 -13.01 -1.15
N ALA A 257 3.15 -12.70 -1.01
CA ALA A 257 2.10 -13.24 -1.85
C ALA A 257 1.27 -12.12 -2.46
N LEU A 258 0.98 -12.19 -3.77
CA LEU A 258 0.11 -11.25 -4.46
C LEU A 258 -1.21 -11.94 -4.83
N CYS A 259 -2.24 -11.78 -4.02
CA CYS A 259 -3.57 -12.21 -4.44
C CYS A 259 -4.12 -11.19 -5.44
N ALA A 260 -3.98 -11.46 -6.74
CA ALA A 260 -4.50 -10.62 -7.82
C ALA A 260 -5.79 -11.23 -8.35
N TYR A 261 -6.88 -10.48 -8.33
CA TYR A 261 -8.22 -10.98 -8.63
C TYR A 261 -9.04 -9.99 -9.45
N SER A 262 -9.99 -10.52 -10.20
CA SER A 262 -10.90 -9.76 -11.05
C SER A 262 -11.83 -8.90 -10.21
N LEU A 263 -11.95 -7.64 -10.58
CA LEU A 263 -12.97 -6.72 -10.08
C LEU A 263 -14.06 -6.50 -11.14
N PRO A 264 -15.30 -6.18 -10.73
CA PRO A 264 -16.32 -5.77 -11.68
C PRO A 264 -15.92 -4.46 -12.36
N GLU A 265 -16.35 -4.28 -13.62
CA GLU A 265 -16.20 -3.00 -14.30
C GLU A 265 -16.90 -1.88 -13.52
N GLY A 266 -16.24 -0.73 -13.41
CA GLY A 266 -16.75 0.39 -12.62
C GLY A 266 -16.66 0.20 -11.10
N TYR A 267 -15.88 -0.78 -10.61
CA TYR A 267 -15.61 -0.94 -9.18
C TYR A 267 -15.06 0.35 -8.57
N MET A 268 -15.72 0.83 -7.51
CA MET A 268 -15.36 2.04 -6.78
C MET A 268 -14.95 1.66 -5.34
N PRO A 269 -13.64 1.60 -5.02
CA PRO A 269 -13.15 1.11 -3.73
C PRO A 269 -13.79 1.81 -2.53
N LEU A 270 -13.93 3.14 -2.58
CA LEU A 270 -14.54 3.89 -1.49
C LEU A 270 -16.01 3.51 -1.27
N SER A 271 -16.79 3.42 -2.35
CA SER A 271 -18.20 3.04 -2.27
C SER A 271 -18.36 1.61 -1.75
N ALA A 272 -17.52 0.69 -2.24
CA ALA A 272 -17.51 -0.71 -1.82
C ALA A 272 -17.19 -0.85 -0.31
N MET A 273 -16.16 -0.15 0.17
CA MET A 273 -15.75 -0.18 1.58
C MET A 273 -16.72 0.58 2.51
N LEU A 274 -17.48 1.56 2.01
CA LEU A 274 -18.52 2.24 2.80
C LEU A 274 -19.82 1.45 2.91
N ALA A 275 -20.14 0.61 1.91
CA ALA A 275 -21.37 -0.16 1.89
C ALA A 275 -21.44 -1.21 3.02
N ASP A 276 -20.29 -1.75 3.39
CA ASP A 276 -20.12 -2.69 4.50
C ASP A 276 -18.85 -2.27 5.25
N PRO A 277 -18.88 -1.33 6.19
CA PRO A 277 -17.67 -0.92 6.91
C PRO A 277 -17.17 -2.04 7.82
N PRO A 278 -15.90 -2.01 8.28
CA PRO A 278 -15.45 -2.93 9.32
C PRO A 278 -16.33 -2.81 10.57
N MET A 279 -17.03 -3.90 10.93
CA MET A 279 -17.95 -3.99 12.06
C MET A 279 -17.47 -5.00 13.10
#